data_AF-A0A151RBP4-F1
#
_entry.id   AF-A0A151RBP4-F1
#
_cell.length_a   1.000
_cell.length_b   1.000
_cell.length_c   1.000
_cell.angle_alpha   90.00
_cell.angle_beta   90.00
_cell.angle_gamma   90.00
#
_symmetry.space_group_name_H-M   'P 1'
#
loop_
_entity.id
_entity.type
_entity.pdbx_description
1 polymer ?
#
loop_
_entity_poly.entity_id
_entity_poly.type
_entity_poly.pdbx_seq_one_letter_code
_entity_poly.pdbx_strand_id
1 'polypeptide(L)' 'MFNNFISKMELEDLPLIGRGFTWYKPNGTTKSSIDRFMVSRDWFIGGLEVHNLC' A
#
# COMPACT_ATOMS: atom_id res chain seq x y z
N MET A 1 -1.78 9.68 14.37
CA MET A 1 -0.32 9.47 14.44
C MET A 1 0.21 8.82 13.16
N PHE A 2 -0.24 7.62 12.78
CA PHE A 2 0.23 6.93 11.55
C PHE A 2 -0.21 7.63 10.24
N ASN A 3 -1.48 8.04 10.09
CA ASN A 3 -1.92 8.75 8.87
C ASN A 3 -1.17 10.08 8.64
N ASN A 4 -0.77 10.77 9.72
CA ASN A 4 0.05 11.98 9.60
C ASN A 4 1.47 11.65 9.11
N PHE A 5 2.03 10.49 9.50
CA PHE A 5 3.30 10.03 8.97
C PHE A 5 3.18 9.72 7.47
N ILE A 6 2.15 8.98 7.05
CA ILE A 6 1.89 8.67 5.63
C ILE A 6 1.79 9.97 4.82
N SER A 7 0.99 10.93 5.29
CA SER A 7 0.82 12.22 4.62
C SER A 7 2.11 13.05 4.57
N LYS A 8 2.91 13.06 5.64
CA LYS A 8 4.19 13.79 5.67
C LYS A 8 5.26 13.19 4.77
N MET A 9 5.19 11.88 4.52
CA MET A 9 6.11 11.16 3.65
C MET A 9 5.60 11.09 2.20
N GLU A 10 4.45 11.71 1.91
CA GLU A 10 3.83 11.74 0.57
C GLU A 10 3.63 10.34 -0.04
N LEU A 11 3.26 9.37 0.81
CA LEU A 11 3.03 7.99 0.42
C LEU A 11 1.56 7.75 0.05
N GLU A 12 1.35 6.95 -0.99
CA GLU A 12 0.03 6.49 -1.43
C GLU A 12 -0.18 5.02 -1.05
N ASP A 13 -1.35 4.69 -0.51
CA ASP A 13 -1.74 3.32 -0.13
C ASP A 13 -2.31 2.60 -1.36
N LEU A 14 -1.68 1.50 -1.76
CA LEU A 14 -2.12 0.70 -2.90
C LEU A 14 -3.13 -0.36 -2.44
N PRO A 15 -4.37 -0.32 -2.96
CA PRO A 15 -5.38 -1.29 -2.59
C PRO A 15 -4.95 -2.68 -3.09
N LEU A 16 -4.86 -3.62 -2.16
CA LEU A 16 -4.71 -5.04 -2.49
C LEU A 16 -5.98 -5.54 -3.17
N ILE A 17 -5.89 -5.83 -4.46
CA ILE A 17 -7.00 -6.45 -5.20
C ILE A 17 -7.09 -7.93 -4.79
N GLY A 18 -8.29 -8.36 -4.38
CA GLY A 18 -8.62 -9.75 -4.06
C GLY A 18 -8.62 -10.07 -2.57
N ARG A 19 -7.49 -9.95 -1.87
CA ARG A 19 -7.39 -10.38 -0.46
C ARG A 19 -7.70 -9.23 0.51
N GLY A 20 -8.95 -9.17 0.97
CA GLY A 20 -9.43 -8.09 1.84
C GLY A 20 -8.90 -8.09 3.27
N PHE A 21 -8.17 -9.12 3.73
CA PHE A 21 -7.60 -9.22 5.09
C PHE A 21 -6.24 -9.91 5.07
N THR A 22 -5.31 -9.39 5.85
CA THR A 22 -3.93 -9.87 5.88
C THR A 22 -3.55 -10.43 7.25
N TRP A 23 -4.32 -10.11 8.28
CA TRP A 23 -4.16 -10.64 9.62
C TRP A 23 -5.46 -11.19 10.21
N TYR A 24 -5.33 -12.27 10.98
CA TYR A 24 -6.41 -12.94 11.68
C TYR A 24 -6.04 -13.11 13.14
N LYS A 25 -6.96 -12.80 14.06
CA LYS A 25 -6.77 -13.17 15.46
C LYS A 25 -6.67 -14.70 15.58
N PRO A 26 -5.86 -15.23 16.51
CA PRO A 26 -5.74 -16.67 16.74
C PRO A 26 -7.08 -17.37 17.06
N ASN A 27 -8.03 -16.65 17.65
CA ASN A 27 -9.38 -17.15 17.95
C ASN A 27 -10.38 -16.99 16.79
N GLY A 28 -9.96 -16.47 15.63
CA GLY A 28 -10.77 -16.36 14.41
C GLY A 28 -11.90 -15.31 14.44
N THR A 29 -12.12 -14.61 15.56
CA THR A 29 -13.29 -13.72 15.71
C THR A 29 -13.09 -12.33 15.12
N THR A 30 -11.85 -11.97 14.78
CA THR A 30 -11.54 -10.68 14.14
C THR A 30 -10.50 -10.88 13.07
N LYS A 31 -10.70 -10.18 11.96
CA LYS A 31 -9.78 -10.08 10.83
C LYS A 31 -9.51 -8.62 10.55
N SER A 32 -8.28 -8.29 10.19
CA SER A 32 -7.86 -6.93 9.86
C SER A 32 -6.88 -6.93 8.69
N SER A 33 -6.77 -5.78 8.05
CA SER A 33 -5.82 -5.53 6.97
C SER A 33 -4.74 -4.62 7.54
N ILE A 34 -3.66 -5.25 8.01
CA ILE A 34 -2.56 -4.56 8.69
C ILE A 34 -1.41 -4.34 7.70
N ASP A 35 -1.15 -5.34 6.86
CA ASP A 35 -0.19 -5.22 5.78
C ASP A 35 -0.74 -4.29 4.69
N ARG A 36 0.01 -3.21 4.41
CA ARG A 36 -0.30 -2.18 3.41
C ARG A 36 0.91 -1.99 2.51
N PHE A 37 0.66 -1.81 1.22
CA PHE A 37 1.71 -1.47 0.25
C PHE A 37 1.64 0.03 0.01
N MET A 38 2.67 0.75 0.46
CA MET A 38 2.74 2.20 0.33
C MET A 38 3.89 2.57 -0.59
N VAL A 39 3.62 3.44 -1.57
CA VAL A 39 4.62 3.87 -2.56
C VAL A 39 4.65 5.39 -2.67
N SER A 40 5.79 5.96 -3.03
CA SER A 40 5.85 7.37 -3.43
C SER A 40 5.33 7.52 -4.86
N ARG A 41 4.85 8.71 -5.21
CA ARG A 41 4.42 9.01 -6.59
C ARG A 41 5.53 8.85 -7.62
N ASP A 42 6.75 9.21 -7.25
CA ASP A 42 7.91 9.16 -8.14
C ASP A 42 8.22 7.74 -8.63
N TRP A 43 7.85 6.72 -7.85
CA TRP A 43 7.98 5.32 -8.25
C TRP A 43 7.19 4.99 -9.53
N PHE A 44 6.03 5.63 -9.74
CA PHE A 44 5.26 5.48 -10.97
C PHE A 44 5.86 6.23 -12.17
N ILE A 45 6.52 7.36 -11.91
CA ILE A 45 7.11 8.20 -12.96
C ILE A 45 8.31 7.50 -13.59
N GLY A 46 9.18 6.88 -12.78
CA GLY A 46 10.28 6.04 -13.30
C GLY A 46 9.78 4.82 -14.10
N GLY A 47 8.60 4.30 -13.75
CA GLY A 47 7.91 3.26 -14.52
C GLY A 47 7.46 3.71 -15.91
N LEU A 48 7.00 4.96 -16.05
CA LEU A 48 6.60 5.53 -17.34
C LEU A 48 7.80 5.79 -18.26
N GLU A 49 8.98 6.15 -17.73
CA GLU A 49 10.19 6.27 -18.54
C GLU A 49 10.61 4.93 -19.16
N VAL A 50 10.57 3.82 -18.40
CA VAL A 50 10.89 2.49 -18.94
C VAL A 50 9.85 1.98 -19.96
N HIS A 51 8.58 2.38 -19.83
CA HIS A 51 7.55 2.03 -20.81
C HIS A 51 7.57 2.87 -22.10
N ASN A 52 8.21 4.04 -22.11
CA ASN A 52 8.41 4.87 -23.32
C ASN A 52 9.72 4.55 -24.06
N LEU A 53 10.52 3.61 -23.55
CA LEU A 53 11.76 3.12 -24.16
C LEU A 53 11.61 1.72 -24.79
N CYS A 54 10.40 1.16 -24.83
CA CYS A 54 10.06 -0.07 -25.55
C CYS A 54 9.20 0.24 -26.79
#